data_AF-A0AB74UBP5-F1
#
_entry.id   AF-A0AB74UBP5-F1
#
_cell.length_a   1.000
_cell.length_b   1.000
_cell.length_c   1.000
_cell.angle_alpha   90.00
_cell.angle_beta   90.00
_cell.angle_gamma   90.00
#
_symmetry.space_group_name_H-M   'P 1'
#
loop_
_entity.id
_entity.type
_entity.pdbx_description
1 polymer ?
#
loop_
_entity_poly.entity_id
_entity_poly.type
_entity_poly.pdbx_seq_one_letter_code
_entity_poly.pdbx_strand_id
1 'polypeptide(L)'
;MKPTIHPRRGAAVIDLLRPIDALRRLAAGRVWGRRRRSRRVVLCGCDARHYGWLRTLSGTHEVIAMVTEAPWQHATRVEGVRLYYPSEVFSLCRRFEVDYLVYATPAERDAIERVAPAGAVFAARWCLGIEGLAAR
;
A
#
# COMPACT_ATOMS: atom_id res chain seq x y z
N MET A 1 14.01 -61.37 46.33
CA MET A 1 14.66 -61.59 45.00
C MET A 1 14.22 -60.48 44.04
N LYS A 2 15.10 -60.16 43.08
CA LYS A 2 15.15 -58.99 42.16
C LYS A 2 13.89 -58.76 41.27
N PRO A 3 13.81 -57.59 40.55
CA PRO A 3 12.63 -56.73 40.36
C PRO A 3 11.91 -56.95 39.03
N THR A 4 10.80 -56.26 38.77
CA THR A 4 10.38 -55.96 37.38
C THR A 4 9.59 -54.66 37.29
N ILE A 5 9.95 -53.86 36.29
CA ILE A 5 9.48 -52.51 35.99
C ILE A 5 8.57 -52.58 34.75
N HIS A 6 7.41 -51.92 34.86
CA HIS A 6 6.60 -51.24 33.81
C HIS A 6 5.72 -52.08 32.86
N PRO A 7 4.76 -51.47 32.11
CA PRO A 7 4.09 -50.16 32.23
C PRO A 7 2.56 -50.21 32.02
N ARG A 8 1.84 -49.09 32.27
CA ARG A 8 0.99 -48.35 31.29
C ARG A 8 -0.29 -47.71 31.88
N ARG A 9 -0.40 -46.41 31.51
CA ARG A 9 -1.57 -45.69 30.96
C ARG A 9 -2.71 -45.22 31.89
N GLY A 10 -2.89 -43.90 31.80
CA GLY A 10 -4.20 -43.24 31.69
C GLY A 10 -4.54 -42.39 32.92
N ALA A 11 -4.95 -41.14 32.82
CA ALA A 11 -5.04 -40.19 31.73
C ALA A 11 -5.12 -38.82 32.42
N ALA A 12 -4.16 -37.93 32.16
CA ALA A 12 -4.20 -36.59 32.72
C ALA A 12 -5.09 -35.71 31.85
N VAL A 13 -5.98 -35.04 32.57
CA VAL A 13 -7.00 -34.09 32.16
C VAL A 13 -6.40 -32.94 31.35
N ILE A 14 -7.21 -32.52 30.39
CA ILE A 14 -7.15 -31.33 29.55
C ILE A 14 -6.80 -30.09 30.37
N ASP A 15 -5.82 -29.30 29.94
CA ASP A 15 -6.12 -27.87 29.80
C ASP A 15 -5.32 -27.17 28.71
N LEU A 16 -6.03 -26.27 28.05
CA LEU A 16 -5.60 -25.44 26.94
C LEU A 16 -4.59 -24.40 27.43
N LEU A 17 -3.59 -24.11 26.60
CA LEU A 17 -3.30 -22.76 26.06
C LEU A 17 -1.90 -22.75 25.41
N ARG A 18 -1.88 -22.41 24.12
CA ARG A 18 -0.65 -22.13 23.36
C ARG A 18 -0.08 -20.79 23.83
N PRO A 19 1.25 -20.64 23.86
CA PRO A 19 1.88 -19.80 22.83
C PRO A 19 3.13 -20.46 22.23
N ILE A 20 3.18 -20.50 20.90
CA ILE A 20 4.36 -20.93 20.14
C ILE A 20 5.36 -19.77 20.14
N ASP A 21 6.31 -19.81 21.07
CA ASP A 21 7.63 -19.22 20.90
C ASP A 21 8.55 -20.30 20.33
N ALA A 22 8.94 -20.15 19.06
CA ALA A 22 10.04 -20.92 18.47
C ALA A 22 10.93 -19.98 17.65
N LEU A 23 11.72 -19.21 18.39
CA LEU A 23 13.05 -18.75 18.01
C LEU A 23 13.80 -19.75 17.12
N ARG A 24 14.25 -19.30 15.93
CA ARG A 24 15.66 -19.35 15.48
C ARG A 24 15.77 -19.02 14.01
N ARG A 25 16.24 -17.81 13.72
CA ARG A 25 17.33 -17.56 12.77
C ARG A 25 17.87 -16.15 12.99
N LEU A 26 18.64 -16.02 14.07
CA LEU A 26 19.69 -15.02 14.19
C LEU A 26 20.82 -15.44 13.23
N ALA A 27 21.06 -14.62 12.20
CA ALA A 27 22.38 -14.27 11.66
C ALA A 27 22.23 -13.73 10.23
N ALA A 28 22.01 -12.43 10.11
CA ALA A 28 22.55 -11.65 9.00
C ALA A 28 22.64 -10.19 9.45
N GLY A 29 23.80 -9.60 9.21
CA GLY A 29 24.28 -8.38 9.83
C GLY A 29 23.34 -7.18 9.72
N ARG A 30 23.56 -6.26 10.66
CA ARG A 30 23.19 -4.85 10.54
C ARG A 30 23.52 -4.34 9.14
N VAL A 31 22.50 -4.25 8.30
CA VAL A 31 22.41 -3.23 7.27
C VAL A 31 21.25 -2.38 7.73
N TRP A 32 21.52 -1.33 8.52
CA TRP A 32 20.66 -0.14 8.51
C TRP A 32 20.81 0.46 7.11
N GLY A 33 20.27 -0.24 6.11
CA GLY A 33 20.08 0.32 4.79
C GLY A 33 19.23 1.54 5.04
N ARG A 34 19.69 2.72 4.60
CA ARG A 34 18.84 3.89 4.48
C ARG A 34 17.49 3.37 4.01
N ARG A 35 16.43 3.44 4.83
CA ARG A 35 15.08 3.13 4.35
C ARG A 35 14.93 4.01 3.13
N ARG A 36 15.03 3.44 1.92
CA ARG A 36 14.66 4.16 0.72
C ARG A 36 13.23 4.59 1.03
N ARG A 37 12.98 5.90 1.10
CA ARG A 37 11.61 6.39 1.23
C ARG A 37 10.82 5.68 0.13
N SER A 38 9.78 4.95 0.53
CA SER A 38 8.87 4.37 -0.44
C SER A 38 8.36 5.51 -1.30
N ARG A 39 8.48 5.36 -2.62
CA ARG A 39 7.99 6.37 -3.55
C ARG A 39 6.49 6.52 -3.36
N ARG A 40 6.04 7.77 -3.31
CA ARG A 40 4.65 8.13 -3.03
C ARG A 40 3.90 8.33 -4.32
N VAL A 41 2.76 7.67 -4.42
CA VAL A 41 1.97 7.63 -5.66
C VAL A 41 0.53 8.02 -5.38
N VAL A 42 -0.07 8.69 -6.35
CA VAL A 42 -1.51 8.97 -6.39
C VAL A 42 -2.06 8.31 -7.64
N LEU A 43 -3.16 7.57 -7.49
CA LEU A 43 -3.87 6.93 -8.59
C LEU A 43 -4.98 7.86 -9.09
N CYS A 44 -4.86 8.30 -10.32
CA CYS A 44 -5.77 9.22 -10.98
C CYS A 44 -6.98 8.47 -11.58
N GLY A 45 -7.77 7.84 -10.73
CA GLY A 45 -8.95 7.07 -11.11
C GLY A 45 -9.33 6.05 -10.05
N CYS A 46 -10.54 5.47 -10.16
CA CYS A 46 -11.08 4.53 -9.16
C CYS A 46 -11.92 3.39 -9.76
N ASP A 47 -11.61 2.98 -10.99
CA ASP A 47 -12.25 1.82 -11.61
C ASP A 47 -11.58 0.49 -11.23
N ALA A 48 -12.07 -0.61 -11.81
CA ALA A 48 -11.52 -1.95 -11.59
C ALA A 48 -10.02 -2.07 -11.91
N ARG A 49 -9.52 -1.34 -12.91
CA ARG A 49 -8.10 -1.33 -13.28
C ARG A 49 -7.27 -0.66 -12.18
N HIS A 50 -7.74 0.46 -11.66
CA HIS A 50 -7.06 1.20 -10.58
C HIS A 50 -7.03 0.39 -9.28
N TYR A 51 -8.05 -0.41 -8.99
CA TYR A 51 -8.01 -1.32 -7.84
C TYR A 51 -6.98 -2.44 -8.00
N GLY A 52 -6.81 -2.97 -9.22
CA GLY A 52 -5.72 -3.89 -9.54
C GLY A 52 -4.35 -3.27 -9.27
N TRP A 53 -4.16 -2.03 -9.74
CA TRP A 53 -2.92 -1.27 -9.50
C TRP A 53 -2.67 -0.94 -8.03
N LEU A 54 -3.71 -0.57 -7.28
CA LEU A 54 -3.62 -0.33 -5.85
C LEU A 54 -3.04 -1.54 -5.13
N ARG A 55 -3.54 -2.75 -5.42
CA ARG A 55 -3.05 -4.00 -4.83
C ARG A 55 -1.60 -4.29 -5.19
N THR A 56 -1.23 -4.10 -6.45
CA THR A 56 0.16 -4.28 -6.91
C THR A 56 1.12 -3.27 -6.26
N LEU A 57 0.72 -2.01 -6.17
CA LEU A 57 1.58 -0.94 -5.67
C LEU A 57 1.67 -0.90 -4.15
N SER A 58 0.65 -1.33 -3.42
CA SER A 58 0.67 -1.32 -1.95
C SER A 58 1.80 -2.16 -1.34
N GLY A 59 2.35 -3.13 -2.10
CA GLY A 59 3.51 -3.92 -1.68
C GLY A 59 4.87 -3.26 -1.91
N THR A 60 4.94 -2.18 -2.71
CA THR A 60 6.22 -1.60 -3.19
C THR A 60 6.31 -0.08 -3.08
N HIS A 61 5.17 0.60 -3.04
CA HIS A 61 5.01 2.06 -3.06
C HIS A 61 4.05 2.48 -1.94
N GLU A 62 4.15 3.74 -1.53
CA GLU A 62 3.18 4.35 -0.62
C GLU A 62 2.06 4.98 -1.45
N VAL A 63 0.89 4.34 -1.50
CA VAL A 63 -0.27 4.88 -2.23
C VAL A 63 -1.01 5.87 -1.33
N ILE A 64 -0.87 7.16 -1.64
CA ILE A 64 -1.37 8.26 -0.79
C ILE A 64 -2.88 8.45 -0.96
N ALA A 65 -3.35 8.37 -2.21
CA ALA A 65 -4.71 8.69 -2.57
C ALA A 65 -5.13 8.03 -3.87
N MET A 66 -6.45 7.88 -4.02
CA MET A 66 -7.11 7.65 -5.29
C MET A 66 -7.94 8.89 -5.65
N VAL A 67 -8.13 9.15 -6.93
CA VAL A 67 -8.87 10.31 -7.43
C VAL A 67 -10.14 9.86 -8.13
N THR A 68 -11.24 10.54 -7.88
CA THR A 68 -12.53 10.28 -8.53
C THR A 68 -13.28 11.57 -8.79
N GLU A 69 -13.92 11.66 -9.95
CA GLU A 69 -14.88 12.72 -10.26
C GLU A 69 -16.28 12.41 -9.69
N ALA A 70 -16.53 11.17 -9.27
CA ALA A 70 -17.84 10.73 -8.79
C ALA A 70 -18.12 11.30 -7.39
N PRO A 71 -19.10 12.22 -7.23
CA PRO A 71 -19.28 12.93 -5.98
C PRO A 71 -19.75 12.05 -4.81
N TRP A 72 -20.40 10.93 -5.10
CA TRP A 72 -20.86 9.97 -4.08
C TRP A 72 -19.75 9.07 -3.52
N GLN A 73 -18.55 9.06 -4.11
CA GLN A 73 -17.43 8.23 -3.66
C GLN A 73 -16.39 9.01 -2.83
N HIS A 74 -16.59 10.33 -2.68
CA HIS A 74 -15.67 11.17 -1.91
C HIS A 74 -15.59 10.72 -0.45
N ALA A 75 -14.38 10.76 0.12
CA ALA A 75 -14.06 10.31 1.48
C ALA A 75 -14.30 8.81 1.77
N THR A 76 -14.73 8.02 0.79
CA THR A 76 -14.75 6.55 0.92
C THR A 76 -13.32 6.01 0.91
N ARG A 77 -13.08 4.95 1.69
CA ARG A 77 -11.80 4.24 1.71
C ARG A 77 -11.89 2.95 0.92
N VAL A 78 -10.93 2.74 0.03
CA VAL A 78 -10.73 1.48 -0.68
C VAL A 78 -9.39 0.91 -0.25
N GLU A 79 -9.39 -0.29 0.35
CA GLU A 79 -8.17 -0.97 0.83
C GLU A 79 -7.31 -0.05 1.73
N GLY A 80 -7.96 0.81 2.54
CA GLY A 80 -7.29 1.77 3.42
C GLY A 80 -6.88 3.10 2.78
N VAL A 81 -6.92 3.23 1.45
CA VAL A 81 -6.61 4.47 0.71
C VAL A 81 -7.88 5.31 0.51
N ARG A 82 -7.77 6.62 0.72
CA ARG A 82 -8.91 7.55 0.60
C ARG A 82 -9.07 8.06 -0.84
N LEU A 83 -10.32 8.23 -1.26
CA LEU A 83 -10.73 8.90 -2.49
C LEU A 83 -10.85 10.41 -2.31
N TYR A 84 -10.29 11.15 -3.26
CA TYR A 84 -10.26 12.61 -3.31
C TYR A 84 -10.75 13.13 -4.68
N TYR A 85 -11.13 14.40 -4.73
CA TYR A 85 -11.45 15.06 -6.00
C TYR A 85 -10.20 15.47 -6.78
N PRO A 86 -10.30 15.61 -8.12
CA PRO A 86 -9.21 16.13 -8.95
C PRO A 86 -8.65 17.47 -8.48
N SER A 87 -9.48 18.35 -7.93
CA SER A 87 -9.07 19.67 -7.40
C SER A 87 -8.15 19.58 -6.18
N GLU A 88 -8.20 18.47 -5.44
CA GLU A 88 -7.39 18.26 -4.24
C GLU A 88 -5.99 17.71 -4.58
N VAL A 89 -5.79 17.20 -5.80
CA VAL A 89 -4.55 16.53 -6.22
C VAL A 89 -3.33 17.44 -6.08
N PHE A 90 -3.46 18.72 -6.45
CA PHE A 90 -2.34 19.67 -6.31
C PHE A 90 -1.91 19.84 -4.85
N SER A 91 -2.87 20.00 -3.95
CA SER A 91 -2.63 20.12 -2.51
C SER A 91 -2.03 18.84 -1.92
N LEU A 92 -2.49 17.67 -2.37
CA LEU A 92 -1.93 16.38 -2.00
C LEU A 92 -0.47 16.25 -2.44
N CYS A 93 -0.16 16.64 -3.68
CA CYS A 93 1.20 16.61 -4.20
C CYS A 93 2.17 17.44 -3.36
N ARG A 94 1.76 18.66 -2.96
CA ARG A 94 2.58 19.53 -2.11
C ARG A 94 2.72 19.02 -0.68
N ARG A 95 1.63 18.53 -0.09
CA ARG A 95 1.60 18.10 1.32
C ARG A 95 2.36 16.81 1.55
N PHE A 96 2.22 15.85 0.65
CA PHE A 96 2.79 14.51 0.81
C PHE A 96 4.07 14.31 0.01
N GLU A 97 4.54 15.32 -0.73
CA GLU A 97 5.69 15.21 -1.64
C GLU A 97 5.49 14.01 -2.59
N VAL A 98 4.36 14.00 -3.31
CA VAL A 98 4.01 12.90 -4.22
C VAL A 98 5.04 12.85 -5.35
N ASP A 99 5.59 11.66 -5.60
CA ASP A 99 6.57 11.44 -6.66
C ASP A 99 5.88 11.19 -8.01
N TYR A 100 4.74 10.48 -8.02
CA TYR A 100 4.06 10.08 -9.25
C TYR A 100 2.54 10.24 -9.22
N LEU A 101 2.01 10.71 -10.35
CA LEU A 101 0.60 10.73 -10.70
C LEU A 101 0.35 9.67 -11.77
N VAL A 102 -0.35 8.60 -11.42
CA VAL A 102 -0.56 7.44 -12.29
C VAL A 102 -1.97 7.47 -12.85
N TYR A 103 -2.12 7.46 -14.16
CA TYR A 103 -3.42 7.49 -14.85
C TYR A 103 -3.51 6.37 -15.87
N ALA A 104 -4.73 5.95 -16.18
CA ALA A 104 -5.06 4.96 -17.19
C ALA A 104 -5.48 5.57 -18.52
N THR A 105 -6.09 6.75 -18.51
CA THR A 105 -6.61 7.42 -19.69
C THR A 105 -6.22 8.90 -19.71
N PRO A 106 -6.00 9.51 -20.89
CA PRO A 106 -5.72 10.94 -20.98
C PRO A 106 -6.80 11.81 -20.32
N ALA A 107 -8.06 11.38 -20.36
CA ALA A 107 -9.19 12.09 -19.76
C ALA A 107 -9.02 12.29 -18.24
N GLU A 108 -8.46 11.31 -17.53
CA GLU A 108 -8.20 11.42 -16.08
C GLU A 108 -7.14 12.48 -15.77
N ARG A 109 -6.10 12.54 -16.60
CA ARG A 109 -5.07 13.58 -16.50
C ARG A 109 -5.67 14.95 -16.80
N ASP A 110 -6.41 15.06 -17.90
CA ASP A 110 -7.04 16.30 -18.34
C ASP A 110 -8.03 16.83 -17.28
N ALA A 111 -8.77 15.95 -16.61
CA ALA A 111 -9.69 16.31 -15.54
C ALA A 111 -8.96 16.98 -14.37
N ILE A 112 -7.79 16.48 -13.99
CA ILE A 112 -6.95 17.06 -12.92
C ILE A 112 -6.33 18.38 -13.38
N GLU A 113 -5.75 18.42 -14.59
CA GLU A 113 -5.11 19.63 -15.12
C GLU A 113 -6.11 20.79 -15.27
N ARG A 114 -7.35 20.50 -15.69
CA ARG A 114 -8.42 21.50 -15.86
C ARG A 114 -8.81 22.22 -14.57
N VAL A 115 -8.77 21.51 -13.44
CA VAL A 115 -9.17 22.08 -12.13
C VAL A 115 -7.96 22.47 -11.27
N ALA A 116 -6.74 22.28 -11.78
CA ALA A 116 -5.54 22.72 -11.11
C ALA A 116 -5.53 24.26 -10.99
N PRO A 117 -4.93 24.82 -9.93
CA PRO A 117 -4.75 26.27 -9.82
C PRO A 117 -4.07 26.86 -11.06
N ALA A 118 -4.40 28.10 -11.43
CA ALA A 118 -3.77 28.77 -12.56
C ALA A 118 -2.23 28.79 -12.40
N GLY A 119 -1.51 28.34 -13.43
CA GLY A 119 -0.05 28.23 -13.39
C GLY A 119 0.50 27.11 -12.50
N ALA A 120 -0.33 26.16 -12.07
CA ALA A 120 0.12 25.01 -11.29
C ALA A 120 1.15 24.18 -12.07
N VAL A 121 2.32 23.99 -11.45
CA VAL A 121 3.32 23.03 -11.89
C VAL A 121 3.34 21.89 -10.89
N PHE A 122 3.00 20.69 -11.35
CA PHE A 122 3.12 19.48 -10.55
C PHE A 122 4.59 19.07 -10.46
N ALA A 123 5.13 19.01 -9.24
CA ALA A 123 6.45 18.40 -9.01
C ALA A 123 6.41 16.88 -9.23
N ALA A 124 5.24 16.27 -9.01
CA ALA A 124 4.99 14.86 -9.30
C ALA A 124 5.07 14.59 -10.81
N ARG A 125 5.64 13.44 -11.16
CA ARG A 125 5.74 13.00 -12.55
C ARG A 125 4.47 12.27 -12.98
N TRP A 126 3.95 12.62 -14.15
CA TRP A 126 2.87 11.90 -14.81
C TRP A 126 3.33 10.55 -15.38
N CYS A 127 2.59 9.48 -15.09
CA CYS A 127 2.83 8.12 -15.57
C CYS A 127 1.55 7.51 -16.14
N LEU A 128 1.59 7.10 -17.41
CA LEU A 128 0.53 6.30 -18.00
C LEU A 128 0.74 4.83 -17.60
N GLY A 129 -0.15 4.30 -16.78
CA GLY A 129 -0.03 2.94 -16.22
C GLY A 129 1.05 2.78 -15.14
N ILE A 130 1.04 1.63 -14.48
CA ILE A 130 2.02 1.29 -13.43
C ILE A 130 3.35 0.79 -14.00
N GLU A 131 3.34 0.35 -15.26
CA GLU A 131 4.52 -0.08 -16.00
C GLU A 131 5.51 1.09 -16.14
N GLY A 132 5.00 2.32 -16.24
CA GLY A 132 5.80 3.54 -16.24
C GLY A 132 6.56 3.81 -14.93
N LEU A 133 6.19 3.16 -13.82
CA LEU A 133 6.85 3.30 -12.52
C LEU A 133 8.07 2.36 -12.37
N ALA A 134 8.04 1.20 -13.02
CA ALA A 134 9.05 0.16 -12.87
C ALA A 134 10.35 0.44 -13.65
N ALA A 135 10.28 1.32 -14.65
CA ALA A 135 11.38 1.55 -15.57
C ALA A 135 12.57 2.37 -15.00
N ARG A 136 12.54 2.82 -13.73
CA ARG A 136 13.48 3.84 -13.22
C ARG A 136 13.85 3.73 -11.74
#